data_AF-A0AAQ2XR84-F1
#
_entry.id   AF-A0AAQ2XR84-F1
#
_cell.length_a   1.000
_cell.length_b   1.000
_cell.length_c   1.000
_cell.angle_alpha   90.00
_cell.angle_beta   90.00
_cell.angle_gamma   90.00
#
_symmetry.space_group_name_H-M   'P 1'
#
loop_
_entity.id
_entity.type
_entity.pdbx_description
1 polymer ?
#
loop_
_entity_poly.entity_id
_entity_poly.type
_entity_poly.pdbx_seq_one_letter_code
_entity_poly.pdbx_strand_id
1 'polypeptide(L)' 'MDTAISTLKKNMTAVLNSVEYDFSNGPVEGINRRIKSLKRSCFGFRNLDNFRKRIALIRI' A
#
# COMPACT_ATOMS: atom_id res chain seq x y z
N MET A 1 3.69 4.83 26.64
CA MET A 1 2.99 5.99 26.07
C MET A 1 3.02 5.89 24.55
N ASP A 2 1.88 5.43 24.03
CA ASP A 2 1.30 5.63 22.69
C ASP A 2 2.21 5.58 21.47
N THR A 3 2.46 4.36 20.97
CA THR A 3 3.06 4.07 19.65
C THR A 3 2.43 4.87 18.51
N ALA A 4 1.14 5.19 18.60
CA ALA A 4 0.46 6.05 17.65
C ALA A 4 1.03 7.48 17.64
N ILE A 5 1.23 8.07 18.82
CA ILE A 5 1.78 9.43 18.98
C ILE A 5 3.23 9.48 18.50
N SER A 6 4.05 8.47 18.82
CA SER A 6 5.44 8.41 18.35
C SER A 6 5.54 8.23 16.83
N THR A 7 4.66 7.40 16.25
CA THR A 7 4.59 7.21 14.80
C THR A 7 4.14 8.47 14.07
N LEU A 8 3.16 9.20 14.62
CA LEU A 8 2.71 10.47 14.07
C LEU A 8 3.84 11.51 14.10
N LYS A 9 4.52 11.67 15.24
CA LYS A 9 5.67 12.59 15.36
C LYS A 9 6.77 12.24 14.35
N LYS A 10 7.07 10.95 14.16
CA LYS A 10 8.07 10.49 13.18
C LYS A 10 7.71 10.81 11.73
N ASN A 11 6.42 10.78 11.38
CA ASN A 11 5.94 10.98 10.00
C ASN A 11 5.31 12.37 9.78
N MET A 12 5.50 13.32 10.69
CA MET A 12 4.85 14.64 10.66
C MET A 12 5.07 15.38 9.34
N THR A 13 6.28 15.33 8.78
CA THR A 13 6.60 15.96 7.49
C THR A 13 5.74 15.42 6.34
N ALA A 14 5.49 14.10 6.30
CA ALA A 14 4.64 13.50 5.28
C ALA A 14 3.17 13.94 5.43
N VAL A 15 2.70 14.09 6.67
CA VAL A 15 1.35 14.61 6.96
C VAL A 15 1.22 16.05 6.48
N LEU A 16 2.19 16.92 6.80
CA LEU A 16 2.19 18.31 6.34
C LEU A 16 2.19 18.39 4.81
N ASN A 17 3.07 17.65 4.14
CA ASN A 17 3.10 17.60 2.67
C ASN A 17 1.77 17.11 2.08
N SER A 18 1.07 16.18 2.72
CA SER A 18 -0.23 15.70 2.23
C SER A 18 -1.35 16.73 2.30
N VAL A 19 -1.18 17.78 3.14
CA VAL A 19 -2.12 18.89 3.25
C VAL A 19 -1.73 20.03 2.30
N GLU A 20 -0.44 20.27 2.10
CA GLU A 20 0.05 21.36 1.25
C GLU A 20 -0.08 21.07 -0.25
N TYR A 21 -0.01 19.81 -0.68
CA TYR A 21 -0.08 19.42 -2.07
C TYR A 21 -1.31 18.57 -2.39
N ASP A 22 -1.90 18.75 -3.58
CA ASP A 22 -3.03 17.96 -4.08
C ASP A 22 -2.66 16.53 -4.52
N PHE A 23 -1.49 16.02 -4.12
CA PHE A 23 -1.07 14.67 -4.48
C PHE A 23 -1.82 13.63 -3.66
N SER A 24 -2.57 12.77 -4.36
CA SER A 24 -3.30 11.67 -3.73
C SER A 24 -2.50 10.37 -3.80
N ASN A 25 -2.45 9.65 -2.67
CA ASN A 25 -1.99 8.25 -2.62
C ASN A 25 -3.05 7.27 -3.17
N GLY A 26 -4.23 7.74 -3.56
CA GLY A 26 -5.36 6.91 -4.00
C GLY A 26 -5.03 5.89 -5.09
N PRO A 27 -4.31 6.23 -6.17
CA PRO A 27 -3.90 5.26 -7.18
C PRO A 27 -3.02 4.13 -6.60
N VAL A 28 -2.04 4.49 -5.77
CA VAL A 28 -1.13 3.52 -5.13
C VAL A 28 -1.89 2.62 -4.15
N GLU A 29 -2.79 3.20 -3.36
CA GLU A 29 -3.67 2.46 -2.45
C GLU A 29 -4.61 1.50 -3.20
N GLY A 30 -5.12 1.92 -4.35
CA GLY A 30 -5.94 1.10 -5.25
C GLY A 30 -5.18 -0.14 -5.74
N ILE A 31 -3.93 0.04 -6.19
CA ILE A 31 -3.04 -1.06 -6.59
C ILE A 31 -2.79 -1.98 -5.39
N ASN A 32 -2.43 -1.44 -4.23
CA ASN A 32 -2.18 -2.21 -3.01
C ASN A 32 -3.41 -3.04 -2.59
N ARG A 33 -4.62 -2.48 -2.72
CA ARG A 33 -5.86 -3.20 -2.45
C ARG A 33 -6.08 -4.37 -3.41
N ARG A 34 -5.82 -4.18 -4.71
CA ARG A 34 -5.91 -5.26 -5.72
C ARG A 34 -4.92 -6.39 -5.46
N ILE A 35 -3.68 -6.06 -5.09
CA ILE A 35 -2.66 -7.05 -4.71
C ILE A 35 -3.10 -7.84 -3.47
N LYS A 36 -3.59 -7.16 -2.43
CA LYS A 36 -4.12 -7.80 -1.22
C LYS A 36 -5.33 -8.70 -1.54
N SER A 37 -6.22 -8.26 -2.42
CA SER A 37 -7.36 -9.04 -2.88
C SER A 37 -6.92 -10.30 -3.62
N LEU A 38 -5.98 -10.18 -4.57
CA LEU A 38 -5.40 -11.32 -5.29
C LEU A 38 -4.83 -12.36 -4.33
N LYS A 39 -4.01 -11.92 -3.36
CA LYS A 39 -3.44 -12.82 -2.35
C LYS A 39 -4.52 -13.55 -1.56
N ARG A 40 -5.60 -12.85 -1.17
CA ARG A 40 -6.73 -13.42 -0.42
C ARG A 40 -7.51 -14.42 -1.25
N SER A 41 -7.85 -14.09 -2.49
CA SER A 41 -8.60 -14.96 -3.40
C SER A 41 -7.88 -16.26 -3.73
N CYS A 42 -6.54 -16.24 -3.77
CA CYS A 42 -5.74 -17.44 -4.00
C CYS A 42 -5.41 -18.22 -2.72
N PHE A 43 -5.87 -17.78 -1.54
CA PHE A 43 -5.47 -18.33 -0.24
C PHE A 43 -3.95 -18.34 0.01
N GLY A 44 -3.25 -17.34 -0.56
CA GLY A 44 -1.80 -17.28 -0.57
C GLY A 44 -1.17 -17.88 -1.82
N PHE A 45 0.14 -17.66 -1.99
CA PHE A 45 0.90 -18.19 -3.11
C PHE A 45 2.05 -19.02 -2.55
N ARG A 46 2.18 -20.27 -3.03
CA ARG A 46 3.30 -21.14 -2.66
C ARG A 46 4.64 -20.66 -3.23
N ASN A 47 4.59 -20.05 -4.42
CA ASN A 47 5.76 -19.49 -5.11
C ASN A 47 5.60 -17.97 -5.27
N LEU A 48 6.54 -17.22 -4.68
CA LEU A 48 6.54 -15.76 -4.72
C LEU A 48 6.78 -15.21 -6.14
N ASP A 49 7.53 -15.93 -6.97
CA ASP A 49 7.80 -15.55 -8.36
C ASP A 49 6.50 -15.54 -9.19
N ASN A 50 5.67 -16.57 -8.99
CA ASN A 50 4.33 -16.63 -9.60
C ASN A 50 3.41 -15.52 -9.09
N PHE A 51 3.51 -15.15 -7.81
CA PHE A 51 2.77 -14.01 -7.27
C PHE A 51 3.19 -12.70 -7.94
N ARG A 52 4.50 -12.45 -8.08
CA ARG A 52 5.04 -11.27 -8.77
C ARG A 52 4.62 -11.21 -10.23
N LYS A 53 4.72 -12.32 -10.96
CA LYS A 53 4.20 -12.44 -12.34
C LYS A 53 2.73 -12.09 -12.40
N ARG A 54 1.91 -12.57 -11.44
CA ARG A 54 0.48 -12.26 -11.41
C ARG A 54 0.19 -10.79 -11.08
N ILE A 55 0.98 -10.17 -10.19
CA ILE A 55 0.91 -8.72 -9.92
C ILE A 55 1.26 -7.92 -11.17
N ALA A 56 2.29 -8.30 -11.93
CA ALA A 56 2.68 -7.60 -13.16
C ALA A 56 1.58 -7.63 -14.24
N LEU A 57 0.68 -8.62 -14.19
CA LEU A 57 -0.49 -8.71 -15.07
C LEU A 57 -1.70 -7.88 -14.56
N ILE A 58 -1.64 -7.32 -13.35
CA ILE A 58 -2.67 -6.39 -12.85
C ILE A 58 -2.47 -5.07 -13.59
N ARG A 59 -3.34 -4.81 -14.58
CA ARG A 59 -3.34 -3.53 -15.32
C ARG A 59 -3.65 -2.38 -14.37
N ILE A 60 -2.72 -1.44 -14.23
CA ILE A 60 -2.86 -0.21 -13.43
C ILE A 60 -3.74 0.79 -14.19
#